data_AF-A0A1I3UW68-F1
#
_entry.id   AF-A0A1I3UW68-F1
#
_cell.length_a   1.000
_cell.length_b   1.000
_cell.length_c   1.000
_cell.angle_alpha   90.00
_cell.angle_beta   90.00
_cell.angle_gamma   90.00
#
_symmetry.space_group_name_H-M   'P 1'
#
loop_
_entity.id
_entity.type
_entity.pdbx_description
1 polymer ?
#
loop_
_entity_poly.entity_id
_entity_poly.type
_entity_poly.pdbx_seq_one_letter_code
_entity_poly.pdbx_strand_id
1 'polypeptide(L)'
;MARAKAVRQTDLVLVSWSQNPLVSRSPRRISALRVIGSSFPCSDRLTVGTPLRTALVCLLDADSGFKIVVWKQTSGISGYVLLQRKR
;
A
#
# COMPACT_ATOMS: atom_id res chain seq x y z
N MET A 1 -24.68 -30.17 -9.97
CA MET A 1 -24.31 -28.80 -9.60
C MET A 1 -22.83 -28.77 -9.26
N ALA A 2 -22.00 -28.08 -10.05
CA ALA A 2 -20.58 -27.95 -9.76
C ALA A 2 -20.38 -26.94 -8.62
N ARG A 3 -19.80 -27.37 -7.49
CA ARG A 3 -19.36 -26.46 -6.43
C ARG A 3 -18.12 -25.71 -6.93
N ALA A 4 -18.28 -24.44 -7.30
CA ALA A 4 -17.14 -23.57 -7.56
C ALA A 4 -16.33 -23.43 -6.26
N LYS A 5 -15.06 -23.86 -6.28
CA LYS A 5 -14.13 -23.64 -5.17
C LYS A 5 -13.82 -22.14 -5.15
N ALA A 6 -14.40 -21.41 -4.21
CA ALA A 6 -14.05 -20.00 -4.00
C ALA A 6 -12.59 -19.92 -3.53
N VAL A 7 -11.68 -19.65 -4.46
CA VAL A 7 -10.29 -19.36 -4.13
C VAL A 7 -10.28 -18.05 -3.37
N ARG A 8 -9.77 -18.05 -2.14
CA ARG A 8 -9.58 -16.81 -1.38
C ARG A 8 -8.66 -15.89 -2.18
N GLN A 9 -9.22 -14.81 -2.69
CA GLN A 9 -8.46 -13.82 -3.45
C GLN A 9 -7.48 -13.14 -2.48
N THR A 10 -6.22 -12.99 -2.90
CA THR A 10 -5.21 -12.35 -2.07
C THR A 10 -5.48 -10.86 -1.98
N ASP A 11 -5.31 -10.28 -0.79
CA ASP A 11 -5.44 -8.83 -0.63
C ASP A 11 -4.15 -8.17 -1.14
N LEU A 12 -4.28 -7.20 -2.05
CA LEU A 12 -3.17 -6.43 -2.60
C LEU A 12 -3.41 -4.94 -2.40
N VAL A 13 -2.37 -4.23 -1.98
CA VAL A 13 -2.38 -2.76 -1.84
C VAL A 13 -1.19 -2.20 -2.59
N LEU A 14 -1.44 -1.53 -3.70
CA LEU A 14 -0.45 -0.77 -4.45
C LEU A 14 -0.53 0.70 -4.05
N VAL A 15 0.56 1.21 -3.49
CA VAL A 15 0.70 2.61 -3.10
C VAL A 15 1.76 3.25 -3.98
N SER A 16 1.37 4.24 -4.78
CA SER A 16 2.32 5.14 -5.43
C SER A 16 2.59 6.32 -4.53
N TRP A 17 3.83 6.78 -4.49
CA TRP A 17 4.24 7.90 -3.65
C TRP A 17 5.10 8.90 -4.41
N SER A 18 5.03 10.14 -3.95
CA SER A 18 5.87 11.24 -4.41
C SER A 18 6.36 12.09 -3.24
N GLN A 19 7.51 12.72 -3.42
CA GLN A 19 8.12 13.67 -2.50
C GLN A 19 8.14 15.04 -3.17
N ASN A 20 7.92 16.11 -2.40
CA ASN A 20 8.01 17.47 -2.94
C ASN A 20 9.49 17.84 -3.15
N PRO A 21 9.95 18.07 -4.40
CA PRO A 21 11.35 18.38 -4.68
C PRO A 21 11.77 19.78 -4.20
N LEU A 22 10.83 20.70 -4.02
CA LEU A 22 11.10 22.10 -3.66
C LEU A 22 11.40 22.28 -2.16
N VAL A 23 11.06 21.28 -1.34
CA VAL A 23 11.23 21.33 0.11
C VAL A 23 12.16 20.20 0.52
N SER A 24 13.37 20.58 0.95
CA SER A 24 14.37 19.63 1.44
C SER A 24 13.78 18.76 2.56
N ARG A 25 14.01 17.44 2.46
CA ARG A 25 13.50 16.42 3.40
C ARG A 25 11.98 16.39 3.55
N SER A 26 11.22 16.86 2.55
CA SER A 26 9.76 16.72 2.59
C SER A 26 9.35 15.24 2.73
N PRO A 27 8.26 14.95 3.47
CA PRO A 27 7.82 13.56 3.63
C PRO A 27 7.30 13.01 2.28
N ARG A 28 7.58 11.74 2.01
CA ARG A 28 6.94 11.00 0.92
C ARG A 28 5.45 10.90 1.21
N ARG A 29 4.60 11.26 0.25
CA ARG A 29 3.15 11.22 0.35
C ARG A 29 2.55 10.30 -0.69
N ILE A 30 1.42 9.70 -0.37
CA ILE A 30 0.65 8.89 -1.32
C ILE A 30 0.18 9.79 -2.47
N SER A 31 0.53 9.44 -3.69
CA SER A 31 0.06 10.13 -4.91
C SER A 31 -1.06 9.36 -5.59
N ALA A 32 -1.07 8.02 -5.48
CA ALA A 32 -2.15 7.18 -5.95
C ALA A 32 -2.22 5.88 -5.13
N LEU A 33 -3.40 5.28 -5.12
CA LEU A 33 -3.67 4.03 -4.41
C LEU A 33 -4.51 3.10 -5.29
N ARG A 34 -4.20 1.80 -5.26
CA ARG A 34 -5.10 0.75 -5.74
C ARG A 34 -5.16 -0.38 -4.73
N VAL A 35 -6.38 -0.82 -4.41
CA VAL A 35 -6.64 -1.94 -3.50
C VAL A 35 -7.40 -3.02 -4.26
N ILE A 36 -6.95 -4.27 -4.14
CA ILE A 36 -7.65 -5.47 -4.62
C ILE A 36 -7.93 -6.32 -3.38
N GLY A 37 -9.19 -6.69 -3.16
CA GLY A 37 -9.63 -7.34 -1.92
C GLY A 37 -9.92 -6.31 -0.83
N SER A 38 -9.36 -6.52 0.37
CA SER A 38 -9.59 -5.68 1.55
C SER A 38 -8.30 -5.11 2.11
N SER A 39 -8.29 -3.81 2.41
CA SER A 39 -7.24 -3.12 3.17
C SER A 39 -7.54 -2.95 4.66
N PHE A 40 -8.66 -3.49 5.17
CA PHE A 40 -9.03 -3.38 6.58
C PHE A 40 -7.96 -4.04 7.47
N PRO A 41 -7.56 -3.42 8.60
CA PRO A 41 -8.13 -2.21 9.21
C PRO A 41 -7.55 -0.87 8.72
N CYS A 42 -6.60 -0.87 7.79
CA CYS A 42 -5.79 0.30 7.43
C CYS A 42 -6.41 1.25 6.41
N SER A 43 -7.68 1.08 6.04
CA SER A 43 -8.33 1.82 4.96
C SER A 43 -8.35 3.35 5.20
N ASP A 44 -8.49 3.77 6.46
CA ASP A 44 -8.47 5.16 6.90
C ASP A 44 -7.12 5.85 6.63
N ARG A 45 -6.02 5.11 6.75
CA ARG A 45 -4.66 5.59 6.52
C ARG A 45 -4.21 5.51 5.06
N LEU A 46 -5.04 4.96 4.18
CA LEU A 46 -4.78 4.80 2.76
C LEU A 46 -5.55 5.86 1.95
N THR A 47 -5.12 7.11 2.10
CA THR A 47 -5.69 8.25 1.37
C THR A 47 -4.58 9.01 0.66
N VAL A 48 -4.89 9.57 -0.52
CA VAL A 48 -3.96 10.45 -1.25
C VAL A 48 -3.58 11.65 -0.38
N GLY A 49 -2.29 12.01 -0.38
CA GLY A 49 -1.72 13.07 0.46
C GLY A 49 -1.26 12.62 1.85
N THR A 50 -1.71 11.46 2.33
CA THR A 50 -1.23 10.88 3.59
C THR A 50 0.26 10.56 3.50
N PRO A 51 1.08 10.78 4.55
CA PRO A 51 2.46 10.34 4.56
C PRO A 51 2.57 8.84 4.34
N LEU A 52 3.46 8.42 3.44
CA LEU A 52 3.68 6.99 3.12
C LEU A 52 4.03 6.18 4.38
N ARG A 53 4.80 6.78 5.28
CA ARG A 53 5.17 6.16 6.57
C ARG A 53 3.94 5.79 7.40
N THR A 54 2.93 6.65 7.47
CA THR A 54 1.70 6.40 8.25
C THR A 54 0.91 5.21 7.71
N ALA A 55 0.80 5.11 6.38
CA ALA A 55 0.15 3.98 5.73
C ALA A 55 0.93 2.68 5.95
N LEU A 56 2.26 2.71 5.79
CA LEU A 56 3.13 1.54 5.99
C LEU A 56 3.15 1.05 7.44
N VAL A 57 3.11 1.96 8.43
CA VAL A 57 3.03 1.56 9.83
C VAL A 57 1.81 0.70 10.10
N CYS A 58 0.65 1.03 9.53
CA CYS A 58 -0.54 0.20 9.71
C CYS A 58 -0.47 -1.09 8.90
N LEU A 59 -0.08 -1.02 7.63
CA LEU A 59 -0.06 -2.20 6.76
C LEU A 59 1.04 -3.21 7.14
N LEU A 60 2.12 -2.77 7.77
CA LEU A 60 3.19 -3.65 8.25
C LEU A 60 3.02 -4.00 9.73
N ASP A 61 1.92 -3.57 10.35
CA ASP A 61 1.58 -3.98 11.69
C ASP A 61 1.36 -5.50 11.74
N ALA A 62 1.81 -6.14 12.81
CA ALA A 62 1.74 -7.60 12.98
C ALA A 62 0.30 -8.13 12.84
N ASP A 63 -0.69 -7.35 13.25
CA ASP A 63 -2.10 -7.74 13.24
C ASP A 63 -2.74 -7.58 11.84
N SER A 64 -2.14 -6.74 10.98
CA SER A 64 -2.69 -6.44 9.66
C SER A 64 -2.40 -7.53 8.63
N GLY A 65 -1.25 -8.22 8.75
CA GLY A 65 -0.83 -9.36 7.94
C GLY A 65 -0.31 -9.05 6.53
N PHE A 66 -0.13 -7.78 6.15
CA PHE A 66 0.49 -7.47 4.85
C PHE A 66 2.01 -7.54 4.91
N LYS A 67 2.59 -7.88 3.76
CA LYS A 67 4.03 -7.88 3.53
C LYS A 67 4.35 -7.13 2.25
N ILE A 68 5.45 -6.39 2.24
CA ILE A 68 5.96 -5.78 1.00
C ILE A 68 6.42 -6.91 0.09
N VAL A 69 5.87 -6.92 -1.13
CA VAL A 69 6.30 -7.85 -2.19
C VAL A 69 7.06 -7.13 -3.30
N VAL A 70 6.81 -5.83 -3.48
CA VAL A 70 7.60 -4.98 -4.38
C VAL A 70 7.82 -3.64 -3.73
N TRP A 71 9.07 -3.18 -3.76
CA TRP A 71 9.44 -1.81 -3.46
C TRP A 71 10.27 -1.27 -4.60
N LYS A 72 9.78 -0.24 -5.29
CA LYS A 72 10.51 0.33 -6.42
C LYS A 72 10.49 1.84 -6.38
N GLN A 73 11.67 2.42 -6.55
CA GLN A 73 11.84 3.83 -6.79
C GLN A 73 11.83 4.07 -8.31
N THR A 74 10.94 4.93 -8.80
CA THR A 74 10.83 5.29 -10.22
C THR A 74 11.65 6.52 -10.56
N SER A 75 11.89 7.41 -9.59
CA SER A 75 12.83 8.54 -9.70
C SER A 75 13.35 8.95 -8.33
N GLY A 76 14.27 9.92 -8.25
CA GLY A 76 14.77 10.46 -6.96
C GLY A 76 13.68 10.91 -5.98
N ILE A 77 12.48 11.24 -6.47
CA ILE A 77 11.36 11.77 -5.68
C ILE A 77 10.07 10.96 -5.80
N SER A 78 10.06 9.83 -6.51
CA SER A 78 8.82 9.06 -6.72
C SER A 78 9.08 7.56 -6.76
N GLY A 79 8.04 6.80 -6.47
CA GLY A 79 8.08 5.34 -6.55
C GLY A 79 6.74 4.72 -6.21
N TYR A 80 6.76 3.41 -6.04
CA TYR A 80 5.61 2.66 -5.59
C TYR A 80 6.03 1.48 -4.70
N VAL A 81 5.07 1.03 -3.90
CA VAL A 81 5.19 -0.16 -3.06
C VAL A 81 3.93 -1.01 -3.25
N LEU A 82 4.13 -2.31 -3.47
CA LEU A 82 3.06 -3.30 -3.50
C LEU A 82 3.15 -4.13 -2.23
N LEU A 83 2.04 -4.21 -1.53
CA LEU A 83 1.87 -5.04 -0.36
C LEU A 83 0.86 -6.15 -0.64
N GLN A 84 1.11 -7.32 -0.07
CA GLN A 84 0.29 -8.51 -0.23
C GLN A 84 -0.03 -9.11 1.14
N ARG A 85 -1.28 -9.50 1.33
CA ARG A 85 -1.72 -10.31 2.48
C ARG A 85 -2.39 -11.59 1.99
N LYS A 86 -1.78 -12.72 2.32
CA LYS A 86 -2.35 -14.05 2.07
C LYS A 86 -3.34 -14.38 3.20
N ARG A 87 -4.52 -14.88 2.83
CA ARG A 87 -5.60 -15.32 3.74
C ARG A 87 -5.89 -16.80 3.56
#